data_AF-A0ABD2MRM8-F1
#
_entry.id   AF-A0ABD2MRM8-F1
#
_cell.length_a   1.000
_cell.length_b   1.000
_cell.length_c   1.000
_cell.angle_alpha   90.00
_cell.angle_beta   90.00
_cell.angle_gamma   90.00
#
_symmetry.space_group_name_H-M   'P 1'
#
loop_
_entity.id
_entity.type
_entity.pdbx_description
1 polymer ?
#
loop_
_entity_poly.entity_id
_entity_poly.type
_entity_poly.pdbx_seq_one_letter_code
_entity_poly.pdbx_strand_id
1 'polypeptide(L)'
;MEKTKKKGKWDQSNLQTAIDKILSKEISLREASLRYNIPKSTLHDKTSSLYRGQEVSLQPKLGRFINTFTPEYEQLLVDHVKDLSNRCLPLMGQEFLKLV
;
A
#
# COMPACT_ATOMS: atom_id res chain seq x y z
N MET A 1 17.97 5.07 -20.06
CA MET A 1 17.69 5.61 -18.71
C MET A 1 16.20 5.46 -18.43
N GLU A 2 15.78 4.34 -17.85
CA GLU A 2 14.39 4.13 -17.45
C GLU A 2 14.12 4.86 -16.14
N LYS A 3 13.25 5.88 -16.18
CA LYS A 3 12.76 6.55 -14.98
C LYS A 3 11.98 5.53 -14.16
N THR A 4 12.47 5.13 -12.99
CA THR A 4 11.73 4.29 -12.05
C THR A 4 10.47 5.06 -11.59
N LYS A 5 9.35 4.82 -12.29
CA LYS A 5 8.06 5.44 -11.94
C LYS A 5 7.70 5.03 -10.52
N LYS A 6 7.67 6.01 -9.59
CA LYS A 6 7.23 5.81 -8.20
C LYS A 6 5.82 5.20 -8.23
N LYS A 7 5.68 3.95 -7.77
CA LYS A 7 4.40 3.25 -7.67
C LYS A 7 3.45 4.04 -6.76
N GLY A 8 2.20 4.22 -7.17
CA GLY A 8 1.16 4.83 -6.32
C GLY A 8 1.05 6.36 -6.36
N LYS A 9 1.82 7.08 -7.19
CA LYS A 9 1.63 8.54 -7.38
C LYS A 9 0.55 8.83 -8.43
N TRP A 10 -0.70 8.48 -8.16
CA TRP A 10 -1.85 8.95 -8.93
C TRP A 10 -2.80 9.66 -7.99
N ASP A 11 -3.45 10.72 -8.48
CA ASP A 11 -4.44 11.45 -7.70
C ASP A 11 -5.65 10.57 -7.43
N GLN A 12 -6.11 10.57 -6.19
CA GLN A 12 -7.26 9.77 -5.76
C GLN A 12 -8.54 10.16 -6.53
N SER A 13 -8.70 11.46 -6.81
CA SER A 13 -9.82 11.97 -7.61
C SER A 13 -9.78 11.43 -9.04
N ASN A 14 -8.62 11.46 -9.69
CA ASN A 14 -8.45 10.93 -11.05
C ASN A 14 -8.70 9.42 -11.12
N LEU A 15 -8.29 8.67 -10.09
CA LEU A 15 -8.58 7.24 -9.99
C LEU A 15 -10.09 6.97 -9.87
N GLN A 16 -10.80 7.73 -9.03
CA GLN A 16 -12.25 7.56 -8.86
C GLN A 16 -12.98 7.84 -10.17
N THR A 17 -12.70 8.97 -10.82
CA THR A 17 -13.33 9.32 -12.09
C THR A 17 -13.01 8.31 -13.19
N ALA A 18 -11.79 7.77 -13.22
CA ALA A 18 -11.43 6.72 -14.18
C ALA A 18 -12.24 5.44 -13.94
N ILE A 19 -12.39 5.02 -12.68
CA ILE A 19 -13.17 3.84 -12.30
C ILE A 19 -14.64 4.03 -12.67
N ASP A 20 -15.24 5.16 -12.32
CA ASP A 20 -16.66 5.45 -12.58
C ASP A 20 -16.97 5.39 -14.09
N LYS A 21 -16.10 5.98 -14.92
CA LYS A 21 -16.25 5.94 -16.38
C LYS A 21 -16.02 4.56 -16.99
N ILE A 22 -15.19 3.72 -16.37
CA ILE A 22 -15.02 2.32 -16.79
C ILE A 22 -16.26 1.51 -16.42
N LEU A 23 -16.82 1.73 -15.22
CA LEU A 23 -18.03 1.06 -14.75
C LEU A 23 -19.26 1.45 -15.58
N SER A 24 -19.38 2.73 -15.97
CA SER A 24 -20.41 3.21 -16.89
C SER A 24 -20.21 2.76 -18.35
N LYS A 25 -19.11 2.05 -18.64
CA LYS A 25 -18.68 1.61 -19.99
C LYS A 25 -18.45 2.75 -20.99
N GLU A 26 -18.23 3.98 -20.52
CA GLU A 26 -17.92 5.13 -21.38
C GLU A 26 -16.54 5.03 -22.02
N ILE A 27 -15.55 4.52 -21.27
CA ILE A 27 -14.15 4.43 -21.74
C ILE A 27 -13.56 3.05 -21.48
N SER A 28 -12.66 2.63 -22.35
CA SER A 28 -11.94 1.36 -22.17
C SER A 28 -10.82 1.47 -21.12
N LEU A 29 -10.42 0.34 -20.51
CA LEU A 29 -9.27 0.27 -19.61
C LEU A 29 -7.98 0.86 -20.20
N ARG A 30 -7.78 0.67 -21.51
CA ARG A 30 -6.59 1.20 -22.22
C ARG A 30 -6.66 2.71 -22.33
N GLU A 31 -7.82 3.24 -22.69
CA GLU A 31 -8.05 4.67 -22.84
C GLU A 31 -7.98 5.40 -21.50
N ALA A 32 -8.59 4.84 -20.46
CA ALA A 32 -8.50 5.37 -19.10
C ALA A 32 -7.04 5.43 -18.61
N SER A 33 -6.26 4.39 -18.90
CA SER A 33 -4.84 4.35 -18.54
C SER A 33 -4.03 5.47 -19.18
N LEU A 34 -4.30 5.79 -20.46
CA LEU A 34 -3.66 6.89 -21.17
C LEU A 34 -4.13 8.26 -20.67
N ARG A 35 -5.46 8.45 -20.50
CA ARG A 35 -6.05 9.74 -20.10
C ARG A 35 -5.67 10.15 -18.67
N TYR A 36 -5.68 9.20 -17.73
CA TYR A 36 -5.46 9.47 -16.31
C TYR A 36 -4.03 9.11 -15.85
N ASN A 37 -3.19 8.59 -16.75
CA ASN A 37 -1.82 8.14 -16.46
C ASN A 37 -1.73 7.11 -15.30
N ILE A 38 -2.76 6.27 -15.17
CA ILE A 38 -2.85 5.19 -14.17
C ILE A 38 -2.55 3.87 -14.86
N PRO A 39 -1.71 2.98 -14.29
CA PRO A 39 -1.43 1.69 -14.90
C PRO A 39 -2.69 0.85 -15.13
N LYS A 40 -2.78 0.19 -16.30
CA LYS A 40 -3.90 -0.69 -16.65
C LYS A 40 -4.15 -1.78 -15.61
N SER A 41 -3.09 -2.37 -15.06
CA SER A 41 -3.20 -3.37 -13.99
C SER A 41 -3.91 -2.82 -12.76
N THR A 42 -3.53 -1.62 -12.32
CA THR A 42 -4.18 -0.95 -11.19
C THR A 42 -5.66 -0.70 -11.47
N LEU A 43 -6.03 -0.18 -12.64
CA LEU A 43 -7.43 0.04 -12.98
C LEU A 43 -8.21 -1.28 -13.02
N HIS A 44 -7.64 -2.33 -13.59
CA HIS A 44 -8.24 -3.67 -13.67
C HIS A 44 -8.46 -4.29 -12.29
N ASP A 45 -7.47 -4.24 -11.40
CA ASP A 45 -7.58 -4.79 -10.05
C ASP A 45 -8.70 -4.08 -9.28
N LYS A 46 -8.78 -2.74 -9.39
CA LYS A 46 -9.80 -1.94 -8.71
C LYS A 46 -11.20 -2.21 -9.27
N THR A 47 -11.38 -2.22 -10.59
CA THR A 47 -12.70 -2.47 -11.20
C THR A 47 -13.15 -3.91 -10.99
N SER A 48 -12.26 -4.88 -11.09
CA SER A 48 -12.60 -6.30 -10.84
C SER A 48 -13.00 -6.57 -9.38
N SER A 49 -12.38 -5.91 -8.39
CA SER A 49 -12.84 -5.96 -7.01
C SER A 49 -14.22 -5.32 -6.83
N LEU A 50 -14.50 -4.20 -7.50
CA LEU A 50 -15.83 -3.54 -7.43
C LEU A 50 -16.93 -4.39 -8.07
N TYR A 51 -16.65 -5.05 -9.20
CA TYR A 51 -17.61 -6.00 -9.81
C TYR A 51 -17.94 -7.19 -8.90
N ARG A 52 -17.04 -7.54 -7.97
CA ARG A 52 -17.27 -8.57 -6.95
C ARG A 52 -18.04 -8.05 -5.72
N GLY A 53 -18.43 -6.77 -5.70
CA GLY A 53 -19.08 -6.13 -4.56
C GLY A 53 -18.16 -5.87 -3.37
N GLN A 54 -16.84 -5.90 -3.58
CA GLN A 54 -15.86 -5.66 -2.52
C GLN A 54 -15.61 -4.16 -2.37
N GLU A 55 -15.50 -3.68 -1.14
CA GLU A 55 -15.05 -2.31 -0.87
C GLU A 55 -13.58 -2.14 -1.28
N VAL A 56 -13.35 -1.12 -2.11
CA VAL A 56 -12.01 -0.86 -2.65
C VAL A 56 -11.48 0.44 -2.09
N SER A 57 -10.45 0.34 -1.26
CA SER A 57 -9.69 1.52 -0.84
C SER A 57 -8.95 2.11 -2.04
N LEU A 58 -9.19 3.38 -2.32
CA LEU A 58 -8.53 4.13 -3.40
C LEU A 58 -7.11 4.56 -3.04
N GLN A 59 -6.77 4.50 -1.74
CA GLN A 59 -5.44 4.86 -1.29
C GLN A 59 -4.43 3.74 -1.59
N PRO A 60 -3.23 4.09 -2.10
CA PRO A 60 -2.14 3.14 -2.23
C PRO A 60 -1.74 2.64 -0.84
N LYS A 61 -1.95 1.35 -0.56
CA LYS A 61 -1.41 0.71 0.65
C LYS A 61 0.04 0.32 0.39
N LEU A 62 0.94 0.74 1.26
CA LEU A 62 2.37 0.44 1.12
C LEU A 62 2.64 -0.98 1.63
N GLY A 63 2.81 -1.92 0.69
CA GLY A 63 3.17 -3.30 0.99
C GLY A 63 2.03 -4.17 1.53
N ARG A 64 2.37 -5.42 1.83
CA ARG A 64 1.47 -6.44 2.40
C ARG A 64 1.46 -6.41 3.93
N PHE A 65 2.44 -5.77 4.56
CA PHE A 65 2.61 -5.84 6.01
C PHE A 65 1.43 -5.19 6.72
N ILE A 66 0.75 -6.01 7.51
CA ILE A 66 -0.24 -5.62 8.50
C ILE A 66 0.53 -5.52 9.81
N ASN A 67 0.23 -4.54 10.67
CA ASN A 67 0.82 -4.49 12.00
C ASN A 67 0.54 -5.81 12.71
N THR A 68 1.60 -6.56 12.99
CA THR A 68 1.50 -7.90 13.61
C THR A 68 1.10 -7.80 15.08
N PHE A 69 1.49 -6.72 15.74
CA PHE A 69 1.24 -6.45 17.16
C PHE A 69 0.18 -5.36 17.32
N THR A 70 -0.57 -5.42 18.42
CA THR A 70 -1.40 -4.29 18.85
C THR A 70 -0.49 -3.12 19.26
N PRO A 71 -1.01 -1.87 19.27
CA PRO A 71 -0.20 -0.70 19.65
C PRO A 71 0.42 -0.83 21.04
N GLU A 72 -0.27 -1.51 21.96
CA GLU A 72 0.20 -1.76 23.33
C GLU A 72 1.46 -2.65 23.34
N TYR A 73 1.43 -3.78 22.62
CA TYR A 73 2.59 -4.67 22.53
C TYR A 73 3.74 -4.05 21.72
N GLU A 74 3.42 -3.23 20.71
CA GLU A 74 4.42 -2.48 19.97
C GLU A 74 5.18 -1.50 20.87
N GLN A 75 4.47 -0.77 21.73
CA GLN A 75 5.09 0.12 22.72
C GLN A 75 5.97 -0.64 23.71
N LEU A 76 5.49 -1.78 24.22
CA LEU A 76 6.26 -2.62 25.14
C LEU A 76 7.58 -3.08 24.49
N LEU A 77 7.54 -3.54 23.23
CA LEU A 77 8.72 -3.93 22.48
C LEU A 77 9.68 -2.74 22.28
N VAL A 78 9.16 -1.57 21.92
CA VAL A 78 9.97 -0.35 21.73
C VAL A 78 10.67 0.04 23.03
N ASP A 79 9.97 0.00 24.16
CA ASP A 79 10.54 0.36 25.45
C ASP A 79 11.60 -0.65 25.91
N HIS A 80 11.39 -1.94 25.63
CA HIS A 80 12.39 -2.96 25.89
C HIS A 80 13.67 -2.77 25.06
N VAL A 81 13.53 -2.48 23.76
CA VAL A 81 14.69 -2.21 22.88
C VAL A 81 15.46 -0.96 23.34
N LYS A 82 14.74 0.08 23.79
CA LYS A 82 15.37 1.28 24.38
C LYS A 82 16.12 0.96 25.66
N ASP A 83 15.54 0.17 26.56
CA ASP A 83 16.20 -0.27 27.80
C ASP A 83 17.48 -1.08 27.50
N LEU A 84 17.43 -2.01 26.54
CA LEU A 84 18.62 -2.77 26.11
C LEU A 84 19.70 -1.86 25.50
N SER A 85 19.30 -0.90 24.66
CA SER A 85 20.23 0.10 24.12
C SER A 85 20.89 0.93 25.22
N ASN A 86 20.13 1.36 26.24
CA ASN A 86 20.63 2.13 27.38
C ASN A 86 21.59 1.33 28.25
N ARG A 87 21.45 0.00 28.27
CA ARG A 87 22.37 -0.93 28.94
C ARG A 87 23.60 -1.28 28.09
N CYS A 88 23.87 -0.51 27.03
CA CYS A 88 24.96 -0.73 26.07
C CYS A 88 24.88 -2.11 25.37
N LEU A 89 23.68 -2.68 25.23
CA LEU A 89 23.39 -3.88 24.46
C LEU A 89 22.57 -3.49 23.22
N PRO A 90 23.18 -2.86 22.21
CA PRO A 90 22.45 -2.50 20.99
C PRO A 90 22.03 -3.77 20.26
N LEU A 91 20.72 -4.03 20.22
CA LEU A 91 20.16 -5.12 19.43
C LEU A 91 20.41 -4.87 17.95
N MET A 92 21.26 -5.68 17.33
CA MET A 92 21.38 -5.70 15.88
C MET A 92 20.13 -6.38 15.30
N GLY A 93 19.66 -5.96 14.11
CA GLY A 93 18.43 -6.52 13.52
C GLY A 93 18.42 -8.05 13.39
N GLN A 94 19.60 -8.68 13.30
CA GLN A 94 19.75 -10.14 13.29
C GLN A 94 19.47 -10.80 14.65
N GLU A 95 19.82 -10.13 15.75
CA GLU A 95 19.60 -10.64 17.11
C GLU A 95 18.14 -10.47 17.52
N PHE A 96 17.51 -9.37 17.09
CA PHE A 96 16.09 -9.15 17.30
C PHE A 96 15.22 -10.24 16.65
N LEU A 97 15.61 -10.73 15.47
CA LEU A 97 14.89 -11.81 14.78
C LEU A 97 15.03 -13.19 15.44
N LYS A 98 15.96 -13.36 16.39
CA LYS A 98 16.12 -14.60 17.17
C LYS A 98 15.31 -14.62 18.47
N LEU A 99 14.68 -13.50 18.84
CA LEU A 99 13.84 -13.40 20.05
C LEU A 99 12.41 -13.94 19.84
N VAL A 100 12.11 -14.47 18.66
CA VAL A 100 10.86 -15.14 18.28
C VAL A 100 11.11 -16.65 18.21
#